data_AF-A0A9D9NHH2-F1
#
_entry.id   AF-A0A9D9NHH2-F1
#
_cell.length_a   1.000
_cell.length_b   1.000
_cell.length_c   1.000
_cell.angle_alpha   90.00
_cell.angle_beta   90.00
_cell.angle_gamma   90.00
#
_symmetry.space_group_name_H-M   'P 1'
#
loop_
_entity.id
_entity.type
_entity.pdbx_description
1 polymer ?
#
loop_
_entity_poly.entity_id
_entity_poly.type
_entity_poly.pdbx_seq_one_letter_code
_entity_poly.pdbx_strand_id
1 'polypeptide(L)' 'MTDAIVSVWRFYRDGFRNMTWGRPLWGLIILKLVILFAVLRVFFFQPVLAGKTDAEKSDHVGNELVQKASSAVQEDI' A
#
# COMPACT_ATOMS: atom_id res chain seq x y z
N MET A 1 10.97 -8.19 33.40
CA MET A 1 11.09 -7.84 31.96
C MET A 1 9.82 -7.20 31.42
N THR A 2 8.64 -7.70 31.79
CA THR A 2 7.32 -7.11 31.47
C THR A 2 7.13 -5.70 32.05
N ASP A 3 7.69 -5.39 33.22
CA ASP A 3 7.49 -4.09 33.88
C ASP A 3 8.07 -2.91 33.10
N ALA A 4 9.16 -3.13 32.36
CA ALA A 4 9.76 -2.13 31.48
C ALA A 4 8.87 -1.84 30.26
N ILE A 5 8.19 -2.86 29.73
CA ILE A 5 7.25 -2.68 28.61
C ILE A 5 6.03 -1.88 29.07
N VAL A 6 5.52 -2.19 30.27
CA VAL A 6 4.38 -1.48 30.86
C VAL A 6 4.74 -0.02 31.18
N SER A 7 5.95 0.26 31.67
CA SER A 7 6.39 1.62 31.96
C SER A 7 6.59 2.46 30.70
N VAL A 8 7.20 1.89 29.65
CA VAL A 8 7.36 2.53 28.35
C VAL A 8 6.01 2.81 27.70
N TRP A 9 5.07 1.87 27.76
CA TRP A 9 3.72 2.07 27.25
C TRP A 9 2.98 3.18 28.00
N ARG A 10 3.07 3.21 29.33
CA ARG A 10 2.44 4.26 30.15
C ARG A 10 3.06 5.62 29.90
N PHE A 11 4.38 5.71 29.76
CA PHE A 11 5.07 6.96 29.41
C PHE A 11 4.67 7.48 28.03
N TYR A 12 4.58 6.61 27.01
CA TYR A 12 4.13 7.01 25.68
C TYR A 12 2.67 7.49 25.70
N ARG A 13 1.79 6.76 26.39
CA ARG A 13 0.38 7.13 26.57
C ARG A 13 0.22 8.43 27.35
N ASP A 14 0.96 8.61 28.43
CA ASP A 14 0.90 9.79 29.28
C ASP A 14 1.52 11.01 28.60
N GLY A 15 2.67 10.89 27.93
CA GLY A 15 3.29 11.97 27.16
C GLY A 15 2.40 12.45 26.01
N PHE A 16 1.72 11.51 25.37
CA PHE A 16 0.75 11.80 24.32
C PHE A 16 -0.54 12.47 24.85
N ARG A 17 -0.95 12.14 26.08
CA ARG A 17 -2.15 12.71 26.73
C ARG A 17 -1.90 14.04 27.44
N ASN A 18 -0.71 14.27 27.99
CA ASN A 18 -0.36 15.49 28.75
C ASN A 18 0.08 16.65 27.86
N MET A 19 0.26 16.45 26.56
CA MET A 19 0.46 17.58 25.65
C MET A 19 -0.85 18.36 25.52
N THR A 20 -0.88 19.59 26.03
CA THR A 20 -1.99 20.53 25.89
C THR A 20 -2.44 20.70 24.43
N TRP A 21 -1.52 20.50 23.49
CA TRP A 21 -1.74 20.52 22.04
C TRP A 21 -1.68 19.15 21.36
N GLY A 22 -1.55 18.05 22.11
CA GLY A 22 -1.33 16.69 21.57
C GLY A 22 -2.56 16.10 20.89
N ARG A 23 -3.74 16.32 21.46
CA ARG A 23 -5.02 15.83 20.90
C ARG A 23 -5.29 16.39 19.50
N PRO A 24 -5.22 17.71 19.24
CA PRO A 24 -5.39 18.24 17.89
C PRO A 24 -4.22 17.88 16.97
N LEU A 25 -2.98 17.84 17.47
CA LEU A 25 -1.81 17.53 16.66
C LEU A 25 -1.83 16.09 16.12
N TRP A 26 -2.25 15.12 16.92
CA TRP A 26 -2.41 13.76 16.43
C TRP A 26 -3.58 13.61 15.46
N GLY A 27 -4.67 14.33 15.70
CA GLY A 27 -5.75 14.46 14.72
C GLY A 27 -5.21 14.96 13.38
N LEU A 28 -4.31 15.95 13.39
CA LEU A 28 -3.65 16.46 12.19
C LEU A 28 -2.72 15.41 11.54
N ILE A 29 -1.96 14.66 12.33
CA ILE A 29 -1.09 13.59 11.83
C ILE A 29 -1.92 12.49 11.16
N ILE A 30 -2.99 12.01 11.81
CA ILE A 30 -3.92 11.03 11.24
C ILE A 30 -4.56 11.58 9.97
N LEU A 31 -5.06 12.81 10.01
CA LEU A 31 -5.67 13.46 8.85
C LEU A 31 -4.70 13.50 7.68
N LYS A 32 -3.44 13.87 7.93
CA LYS A 32 -2.39 13.89 6.91
C LYS A 32 -2.09 12.49 6.38
N LEU A 33 -2.01 11.47 7.24
CA LEU A 33 -1.82 10.08 6.83
C LEU A 33 -2.99 9.58 5.97
N VAL A 34 -4.23 9.90 6.33
CA VAL A 34 -5.43 9.55 5.55
C VAL A 34 -5.44 10.28 4.20
N ILE A 35 -5.15 11.58 4.18
CA ILE A 35 -5.10 12.37 2.93
C ILE A 35 -3.97 11.88 2.04
N LEU A 36 -2.76 11.67 2.58
CA LEU A 36 -1.62 11.14 1.82
C LEU A 36 -1.92 9.74 1.30
N PHE A 37 -2.50 8.87 2.12
CA PHE A 37 -2.90 7.54 1.68
C PHE A 37 -3.98 7.60 0.60
N ALA A 38 -4.98 8.47 0.73
CA ALA A 38 -6.03 8.62 -0.28
C ALA A 38 -5.49 9.17 -1.60
N VAL A 39 -4.62 10.18 -1.57
CA VAL A 39 -3.97 10.75 -2.76
C VAL A 39 -3.06 9.71 -3.40
N LEU A 40 -2.13 9.12 -2.65
CA LEU A 40 -1.28 8.04 -3.18
C LEU A 40 -2.14 6.89 -3.71
N ARG A 41 -3.22 6.52 -3.03
CA ARG A 41 -4.12 5.47 -3.51
C ARG A 41 -4.80 5.85 -4.82
N VAL A 42 -5.36 7.04 -4.95
CA VAL A 42 -6.07 7.46 -6.17
C VAL A 42 -5.12 7.73 -7.33
N PHE A 43 -3.89 8.20 -7.07
CA PHE A 43 -2.89 8.49 -8.09
C PHE A 43 -2.03 7.27 -8.47
N PHE A 44 -1.69 6.37 -7.54
CA PHE A 44 -0.94 5.14 -7.84
C PHE A 44 -1.86 3.97 -8.21
N PHE A 45 -3.09 3.93 -7.69
CA PHE A 45 -4.15 3.01 -8.12
C PHE A 45 -5.23 3.78 -8.88
N GLN A 46 -4.81 4.62 -9.82
CA GLN A 46 -5.68 4.90 -10.96
C GLN A 46 -6.02 3.53 -11.56
N PRO A 47 -7.29 3.18 -11.82
CA PRO A 47 -7.54 1.99 -12.62
C PRO A 47 -6.82 2.22 -13.94
N VAL A 48 -5.75 1.47 -14.20
CA VAL A 48 -5.00 1.41 -15.46
C VAL A 48 -5.87 0.87 -16.64
N LEU A 49 -7.18 1.02 -16.51
CA LEU A 49 -8.28 0.29 -17.13
C LEU A 49 -9.47 1.19 -17.48
N ALA A 50 -9.32 2.52 -17.41
CA ALA A 50 -10.24 3.43 -18.10
C ALA A 50 -10.03 3.36 -19.62
N GLY A 51 -10.17 2.15 -20.19
CA GLY A 51 -10.06 1.86 -21.62
C GLY A 51 -10.07 0.39 -22.02
N LYS A 52 -9.70 -0.57 -21.16
CA LYS A 52 -9.85 -2.03 -21.35
C LYS A 52 -9.94 -2.73 -20.00
N THR A 53 -10.77 -3.76 -19.87
CA THR A 53 -10.99 -4.50 -18.62
C THR A 53 -9.74 -5.28 -18.17
N ASP A 54 -9.61 -5.52 -16.86
CA ASP A 54 -8.44 -6.22 -16.24
C ASP A 54 -8.37 -7.67 -16.70
N ALA A 55 -9.56 -8.22 -17.00
CA ALA A 55 -9.75 -9.53 -17.60
C ALA A 55 -9.09 -9.66 -18.97
N GLU A 56 -9.15 -8.64 -19.85
CA GLU A 56 -8.65 -8.76 -21.23
C GLU A 56 -7.13 -8.54 -21.38
N LYS A 57 -6.50 -7.77 -20.49
CA LYS A 57 -5.04 -7.55 -20.55
C LYS A 57 -4.24 -8.71 -19.97
N SER A 58 -4.71 -9.32 -18.88
CA SER A 58 -4.04 -10.48 -18.27
C SER A 58 -3.99 -11.68 -19.21
N ASP A 59 -5.09 -11.95 -19.92
CA ASP A 59 -5.19 -13.06 -20.88
C ASP A 59 -4.27 -12.86 -22.11
N HIS A 60 -4.02 -11.61 -22.51
CA HIS A 60 -3.13 -11.33 -23.64
C HIS A 60 -1.66 -11.54 -23.30
N VAL A 61 -1.19 -11.12 -22.10
CA VAL A 61 0.21 -11.34 -21.71
C VAL A 61 0.48 -12.83 -21.41
N GLY A 62 -0.50 -13.55 -20.87
CA GLY A 62 -0.41 -15.00 -20.68
C GLY A 62 -0.22 -15.76 -22.00
N ASN A 63 -0.99 -15.42 -23.03
CA ASN A 63 -0.87 -16.06 -24.35
C ASN A 63 0.44 -15.70 -25.08
N GLU A 64 0.93 -14.47 -24.99
CA GLU A 64 2.20 -14.06 -25.59
C GLU A 64 3.41 -14.79 -24.96
N LEU A 65 3.39 -15.03 -23.65
CA LEU A 65 4.44 -15.78 -22.94
C LEU A 65 4.41 -17.28 -23.30
N VAL A 66 3.22 -17.87 -23.44
CA VAL A 66 3.05 -19.27 -23.88
C VAL A 66 3.46 -19.44 -25.34
N GLN A 67 3.14 -18.48 -26.21
CA GLN A 67 3.50 -18.52 -27.63
C GLN A 67 5.01 -18.36 -27.84
N LYS A 68 5.66 -17.43 -27.12
CA LYS A 68 7.14 -17.28 -27.14
C LYS A 68 7.86 -18.48 -26.55
N ALA A 69 7.36 -19.07 -25.48
CA ALA A 69 7.93 -20.30 -24.93
C ALA A 69 7.80 -21.47 -25.91
N SER A 70 6.66 -21.60 -26.60
CA SER A 70 6.44 -22.65 -27.61
C SER A 70 7.26 -22.46 -28.88
N SER A 71 7.50 -21.22 -29.30
CA SER A 71 8.36 -20.91 -30.46
C SER A 71 9.85 -20.99 -30.14
N ALA A 72 10.28 -20.66 -28.91
CA ALA A 72 11.66 -20.89 -28.46
C ALA A 72 12.01 -22.39 -28.33
N VAL A 73 11.02 -23.25 -27.98
CA VAL A 73 11.18 -24.72 -27.99
C VAL A 73 11.23 -25.30 -29.41
N GLN A 74 10.68 -24.60 -30.41
CA GLN A 74 10.67 -25.03 -31.80
C GLN A 74 11.97 -24.66 -32.56
N GLU A 75 12.70 -23.64 -32.10
CA GLU A 75 13.97 -23.18 -32.69
C GLU A 75 15.20 -24.02 -32.25
N ASP A 76 15.03 -24.90 -31.26
CA ASP A 76 16.10 -25.74 -30.66
C ASP A 76 16.01 -27.24 -31.09
N ILE A 77 15.25 -27.58 -32.14
CA ILE A 77 15.12 -28.93 -32.74
C ILE A 77 15.61 -28.92 -34.20
#